data_AF-A0A960P2T0-F1
#
_entry.id   AF-A0A960P2T0-F1
#
_cell.length_a   1.000
_cell.length_b   1.000
_cell.length_c   1.000
_cell.angle_alpha   90.00
_cell.angle_beta   90.00
_cell.angle_gamma   90.00
#
_symmetry.space_group_name_H-M   'P 1'
#
loop_
_entity.id
_entity.type
_entity.pdbx_description
1 polymer ?
#
loop_
_entity_poly.entity_id
_entity_poly.type
_entity_poly.pdbx_seq_one_letter_code
_entity_poly.pdbx_strand_id
1 'polypeptide(L)'
;VGLAIGALNPKNIVVGIAAAVIIAGSSLSTGTQMVVVDIYALFASLGVLAPLVVAAAMGQRSDEILQRWRTWLFDNNAAVVAVVFLVIGAVVAGKGIAAL
;
A
#
# COMPACT_ATOMS: atom_id res chain seq x y z
N VAL A 1 -6.67 12.22 13.77
CA VAL A 1 -5.30 12.62 13.38
C VAL A 1 -4.70 11.67 12.34
N GLY A 2 -4.71 10.34 12.55
CA GLY A 2 -4.16 9.37 11.58
C GLY A 2 -4.76 9.44 10.17
N LEU A 3 -6.08 9.65 10.04
CA LEU A 3 -6.73 9.84 8.74
C LEU A 3 -6.20 11.06 7.98
N ALA A 4 -6.01 12.19 8.66
CA ALA A 4 -5.50 13.41 8.02
C ALA A 4 -4.04 13.26 7.59
N ILE A 5 -3.18 12.66 8.43
CA ILE A 5 -1.77 12.45 8.10
C ILE A 5 -1.60 11.43 6.95
N GLY A 6 -2.43 10.39 6.93
CA GLY A 6 -2.44 9.39 5.85
C GLY A 6 -3.00 9.92 4.54
N ALA A 7 -4.09 10.69 4.60
CA ALA A 7 -4.75 11.27 3.42
C ALA A 7 -3.99 12.48 2.85
N LEU A 8 -3.20 13.19 3.65
CA LEU A 8 -2.39 14.33 3.20
C LEU A 8 -0.98 13.93 2.76
N ASN A 9 -0.60 12.66 2.88
CA ASN A 9 0.69 12.19 2.39
C ASN A 9 0.68 12.19 0.84
N PRO A 10 1.57 12.95 0.16
CA PRO A 10 1.56 13.07 -1.30
C PRO A 10 1.59 11.72 -2.03
N LYS A 11 2.31 10.73 -1.48
CA LYS A 11 2.37 9.38 -2.04
C LYS A 11 0.98 8.72 -2.02
N ASN A 12 0.27 8.82 -0.90
CA ASN A 12 -1.05 8.23 -0.75
C ASN A 12 -2.11 8.97 -1.56
N ILE A 13 -2.01 10.30 -1.68
CA ILE A 13 -2.90 11.10 -2.54
C ILE A 13 -2.78 10.64 -3.98
N VAL A 14 -1.55 10.58 -4.51
CA VAL A 14 -1.31 10.20 -5.91
C VAL A 14 -1.84 8.80 -6.21
N VAL A 15 -1.57 7.83 -5.32
CA VAL A 15 -2.07 6.46 -5.48
C VAL A 15 -3.60 6.39 -5.34
N GLY A 16 -4.18 7.14 -4.39
CA GLY A 16 -5.63 7.20 -4.18
C GLY A 16 -6.38 7.81 -5.36
N ILE A 17 -5.87 8.89 -5.94
CA ILE A 17 -6.45 9.51 -7.15
C ILE A 17 -6.37 8.53 -8.33
N ALA A 18 -5.21 7.87 -8.53
CA ALA A 18 -5.07 6.88 -9.59
C ALA A 18 -6.07 5.73 -9.47
N ALA A 19 -6.25 5.20 -8.25
CA ALA A 19 -7.26 4.18 -7.98
C ALA A 19 -8.69 4.69 -8.25
N ALA A 20 -9.02 5.89 -7.80
CA ALA A 20 -10.32 6.50 -8.03
C ALA A 20 -10.64 6.66 -9.54
N VAL A 21 -9.66 7.12 -10.34
CA VAL A 21 -9.82 7.27 -11.80
C VAL A 21 -10.02 5.91 -12.47
N ILE A 22 -9.25 4.88 -12.10
CA ILE A 22 -9.40 3.53 -12.66
C ILE A 22 -10.78 2.95 -12.35
N ILE A 23 -11.24 3.10 -11.11
CA ILE A 23 -12.53 2.57 -10.68
C ILE A 23 -13.68 3.37 -11.31
N ALA A 24 -13.59 4.69 -11.36
CA ALA A 24 -14.62 5.54 -11.98
C ALA A 24 -14.71 5.37 -13.51
N GLY A 25 -13.61 5.02 -14.16
CA GLY A 25 -13.58 4.70 -15.59
C GLY A 25 -14.11 3.30 -15.92
N SER A 26 -14.41 2.47 -14.92
CA SER A 26 -14.97 1.13 -15.15
C SER A 26 -16.49 1.20 -15.40
N SER A 27 -17.01 0.38 -16.30
CA SER A 27 -18.46 0.25 -16.58
C SER A 27 -19.22 -0.53 -15.50
N LEU A 28 -18.73 -0.50 -14.25
CA LEU A 28 -19.30 -1.21 -13.12
C LEU A 28 -20.53 -0.50 -12.56
N SER A 29 -21.46 -1.28 -11.99
CA SER A 29 -22.57 -0.71 -11.22
C SER A 29 -22.07 0.02 -9.97
N THR A 30 -22.81 1.03 -9.50
CA THR A 30 -22.44 1.80 -8.29
C THR A 30 -22.22 0.91 -7.07
N GLY A 31 -23.00 -0.17 -6.92
CA GLY A 31 -22.82 -1.14 -5.84
C GLY A 31 -21.47 -1.88 -5.92
N THR A 32 -21.08 -2.32 -7.13
CA THR A 32 -19.80 -3.00 -7.34
C THR A 32 -18.62 -2.05 -7.16
N GLN A 33 -18.77 -0.79 -7.58
CA GLN A 33 -17.75 0.24 -7.39
C GLN A 33 -17.43 0.48 -5.90
N MET A 34 -18.44 0.52 -5.03
CA MET A 34 -18.22 0.63 -3.58
C MET A 34 -17.41 -0.55 -3.03
N VAL A 35 -17.75 -1.78 -3.43
CA VAL A 35 -17.01 -2.98 -3.01
C VAL A 35 -15.54 -2.92 -3.45
N VAL A 36 -15.24 -2.46 -4.66
CA VAL A 36 -13.87 -2.33 -5.15
C VAL A 36 -13.09 -1.27 -4.36
N VAL A 37 -13.74 -0.16 -4.00
CA VAL A 37 -13.14 0.88 -3.15
C VAL A 37 -12.83 0.32 -1.75
N ASP A 38 -13.73 -0.46 -1.15
CA ASP A 38 -13.52 -1.08 0.16
C ASP A 38 -12.35 -2.07 0.13
N ILE A 39 -12.27 -2.89 -0.92
CA ILE A 39 -11.15 -3.81 -1.13
C ILE A 39 -9.84 -3.02 -1.28
N TYR A 40 -9.84 -1.97 -2.12
CA TYR A 40 -8.67 -1.10 -2.27
C TYR A 40 -8.23 -0.50 -0.93
N ALA A 41 -9.17 0.00 -0.12
CA ALA A 41 -8.89 0.58 1.20
C ALA A 41 -8.31 -0.46 2.17
N LEU A 42 -8.84 -1.69 2.18
CA LEU A 42 -8.30 -2.80 2.97
C LEU A 42 -6.85 -3.08 2.56
N PHE A 43 -6.57 -3.31 1.28
CA PHE A 43 -5.20 -3.58 0.81
C PHE A 43 -4.25 -2.42 1.07
N ALA A 44 -4.69 -1.18 0.85
CA ALA A 44 -3.89 0.01 1.10
C ALA A 44 -3.54 0.17 2.59
N SER A 45 -4.42 -0.29 3.48
CA SER A 45 -4.19 -0.23 4.93
C SER A 45 -3.31 -1.37 5.47
N LEU A 46 -3.20 -2.51 4.77
CA LEU A 46 -2.42 -3.67 5.23
C LEU A 46 -0.96 -3.34 5.57
N GLY A 47 -0.32 -2.47 4.78
CA GLY A 47 1.09 -2.08 5.00
C GLY A 47 1.32 -1.32 6.31
N VAL A 48 0.29 -0.65 6.83
CA VAL A 48 0.34 0.07 8.12
C VAL A 48 -0.32 -0.73 9.24
N LEU A 49 -1.32 -1.56 8.91
CA LEU A 49 -1.99 -2.46 9.85
C LEU A 49 -1.01 -3.44 10.49
N ALA A 50 -0.05 -3.98 9.74
CA ALA A 50 0.93 -4.91 10.31
C ALA A 50 1.72 -4.33 11.51
N PRO A 51 2.44 -3.19 11.38
CA PRO A 51 3.13 -2.60 12.53
C PRO A 51 2.16 -2.06 13.60
N LEU A 52 0.97 -1.59 13.20
CA LEU A 52 -0.06 -1.12 14.13
C LEU A 52 -0.59 -2.25 15.03
N VAL A 53 -0.87 -3.42 14.46
CA VAL A 53 -1.32 -4.61 15.20
C VAL A 53 -0.23 -5.09 16.15
N VAL A 54 1.04 -5.09 15.71
CA VAL A 54 2.18 -5.44 16.58
C VAL A 54 2.29 -4.46 17.74
N ALA A 55 2.19 -3.15 17.48
CA ALA A 55 2.21 -2.12 18.51
C ALA A 55 1.06 -2.26 19.52
N ALA A 56 -0.15 -2.57 19.04
CA ALA A 56 -1.33 -2.68 19.89
C ALA A 56 -1.40 -3.99 20.70
N ALA A 57 -0.92 -5.11 20.15
CA ALA A 57 -1.10 -6.44 20.74
C ALA A 57 0.09 -6.93 21.58
N MET A 58 1.33 -6.48 21.31
CA MET A 58 2.54 -7.03 21.95
C MET A 58 3.03 -6.25 23.18
N GLY A 59 2.33 -5.18 23.58
CA GLY A 59 2.64 -4.40 24.78
C GLY A 59 4.12 -4.02 24.85
N GLN A 60 4.79 -4.35 25.96
CA GLN A 60 6.19 -3.97 26.21
C GLN A 60 7.22 -4.58 25.23
N ARG A 61 6.85 -5.62 24.47
CA ARG A 61 7.72 -6.28 23.47
C ARG A 61 7.55 -5.71 22.06
N SER A 62 6.58 -4.81 21.84
CA SER A 62 6.36 -4.20 20.53
C SER A 62 7.60 -3.45 20.04
N ASP A 63 8.27 -2.74 20.93
CA ASP A 63 9.40 -1.87 20.58
C ASP A 63 10.61 -2.67 20.09
N GLU A 64 10.92 -3.79 20.75
CA GLU A 64 12.01 -4.68 20.31
C GLU A 64 11.73 -5.29 18.93
N ILE A 65 10.48 -5.71 18.67
CA ILE A 65 10.08 -6.31 17.39
C ILE A 65 10.12 -5.27 16.28
N LEU A 66 9.53 -4.09 16.52
CA LEU A 66 9.50 -3.01 15.55
C LEU A 66 10.92 -2.47 15.27
N GLN A 67 11.79 -2.39 16.27
CA GLN A 67 13.19 -2.05 16.07
C GLN A 67 13.90 -3.10 15.23
N ARG A 68 13.70 -4.39 15.49
CA ARG A 68 14.32 -5.47 14.69
C ARG A 68 13.85 -5.43 13.23
N TRP A 69 12.57 -5.20 12.99
CA TRP A 69 12.01 -5.02 11.64
C TRP A 69 12.61 -3.79 10.96
N ARG A 70 12.71 -2.68 11.67
CA ARG A 70 13.32 -1.45 11.18
C ARG A 70 14.78 -1.68 10.80
N THR A 71 15.59 -2.28 11.68
CA THR A 71 17.01 -2.57 11.40
C THR A 71 17.16 -3.47 10.19
N TRP A 72 16.38 -4.55 10.10
CA TRP A 72 16.41 -5.43 8.91
C TRP A 72 16.04 -4.68 7.62
N LEU A 73 15.00 -3.82 7.66
CA LEU A 73 14.61 -2.99 6.51
C LEU A 73 15.68 -1.99 6.10
N PHE A 74 16.41 -1.41 7.07
CA PHE A 74 17.52 -0.51 6.78
C PHE A 74 18.71 -1.24 6.19
N ASP A 75 19.09 -2.38 6.77
CA ASP A 75 20.21 -3.20 6.30
C ASP A 75 19.96 -3.75 4.90
N ASN A 76 18.71 -4.11 4.59
CA ASN A 76 18.29 -4.66 3.31
C ASN A 76 17.62 -3.63 2.39
N ASN A 77 17.73 -2.34 2.69
CA ASN A 77 17.02 -1.27 1.97
C ASN A 77 17.26 -1.35 0.45
N ALA A 78 18.52 -1.52 0.03
CA ALA A 78 18.87 -1.63 -1.38
C ALA A 78 18.17 -2.81 -2.06
N ALA A 79 18.13 -3.98 -1.41
CA ALA A 79 17.46 -5.16 -1.94
C ALA A 79 15.94 -4.98 -1.99
N VAL A 80 15.35 -4.41 -0.94
CA VAL A 80 13.91 -4.13 -0.89
C VAL A 80 13.50 -3.17 -2.00
N VAL A 81 14.21 -2.05 -2.14
CA VAL A 81 13.95 -1.06 -3.19
C VAL A 81 14.15 -1.68 -4.58
N ALA A 82 15.20 -2.47 -4.79
CA ALA A 82 15.43 -3.16 -6.06
C ALA A 82 14.27 -4.10 -6.42
N VAL A 83 13.79 -4.91 -5.47
CA VAL A 83 12.64 -5.80 -5.69
C VAL A 83 11.38 -4.99 -6.00
N VAL A 84 11.12 -3.90 -5.27
CA VAL A 84 9.98 -3.01 -5.54
C VAL A 84 10.05 -2.44 -6.95
N PHE A 85 11.19 -1.90 -7.38
CA PHE A 85 11.37 -1.38 -8.74
C PHE A 85 11.22 -2.47 -9.80
N LEU A 86 11.73 -3.67 -9.54
CA LEU A 86 11.60 -4.82 -10.45
C LEU A 86 10.13 -5.21 -10.62
N VAL A 87 9.37 -5.33 -9.52
CA VAL A 87 7.94 -5.66 -9.56
C VAL A 87 7.15 -4.57 -10.29
N ILE A 88 7.40 -3.29 -9.98
CA ILE A 88 6.74 -2.18 -10.67
C ILE A 88 7.06 -2.21 -12.17
N GLY A 89 8.33 -2.39 -12.53
CA GLY A 89 8.77 -2.49 -13.93
C GLY A 89 8.09 -3.64 -14.66
N ALA A 90 8.03 -4.83 -14.05
CA ALA A 90 7.34 -5.99 -14.62
C ALA A 90 5.84 -5.74 -14.81
N VAL A 91 5.17 -5.12 -13.84
CA VAL A 91 3.74 -4.78 -13.94
C VAL A 91 3.50 -3.76 -15.06
N VAL A 92 4.33 -2.73 -15.17
CA VAL A 92 4.20 -1.71 -16.23
C VAL A 92 4.45 -2.33 -17.60
N ALA A 93 5.48 -3.17 -17.74
CA ALA A 93 5.77 -3.88 -18.98
C ALA A 93 4.64 -4.82 -19.38
N GLY A 94 4.10 -5.60 -18.43
CA GLY A 94 2.96 -6.50 -18.68
C GLY A 94 1.72 -5.75 -19.14
N LYS A 95 1.40 -4.60 -18.52
CA LYS A 95 0.30 -3.73 -18.97
C LYS A 95 0.53 -3.17 -20.37
N GLY A 96 1.77 -2.76 -20.68
CA GLY A 96 2.13 -2.26 -22.00
C GLY A 96 1.98 -3.32 -23.09
N ILE A 97 2.41 -4.55 -22.83
CA ILE A 97 2.25 -5.68 -23.76
C ILE A 97 0.77 -6.05 -23.94
N ALA A 98 -0.03 -6.06 -22.87
CA ALA A 98 -1.46 -6.37 -22.94
C ALA A 98 -2.30 -5.28 -23.65
N ALA A 99 -1.75 -4.08 -23.83
CA ALA A 99 -2.41 -2.97 -24.51
C ALA A 99 -2.10 -2.89 -26.01
N LEU A 100 -1.17 -3.72 -26.51
CA LEU A 100 -0.91 -3.96 -27.94
C LEU A 100 -1.90 -4.99 -28.50
#